data_AF-A0A3G1QRD2-F1
#
_entry.id   AF-A0A3G1QRD2-F1
#
_cell.length_a   1.000
_cell.length_b   1.000
_cell.length_c   1.000
_cell.angle_alpha   90.00
_cell.angle_beta   90.00
_cell.angle_gamma   90.00
#
_symmetry.space_group_name_H-M   'P 1'
#
loop_
_entity.id
_entity.type
_entity.pdbx_description
1 polymer ?
#
loop_
_entity_poly.entity_id
_entity_poly.type
_entity_poly.pdbx_seq_one_letter_code
_entity_poly.pdbx_strand_id
1 'polypeptide(L)' 'NLEEEVYMDPPQGVKHQPGYVCRLKKSIYGLKQSPRAWFSKLSSVLIEIGFKQSTADYTTFVSHSQQGVVILLV' A
#
# COMPACT_ATOMS: atom_id res chain seq x y z
N ASN A 1 -2.94 2.92 -5.44
CA ASN A 1 -2.53 3.18 -6.84
C ASN A 1 -1.15 3.82 -6.83
N LEU A 2 -0.43 3.78 -7.95
CA LEU A 2 0.85 4.48 -8.08
C LEU A 2 0.58 5.98 -8.29
N GLU A 3 1.26 6.85 -7.53
CA GLU A 3 1.19 8.31 -7.71
C GLU A 3 2.01 8.78 -8.91
N GLU A 4 3.04 7.99 -9.28
CA GLU A 4 3.98 8.27 -10.36
C GLU A 4 3.92 7.18 -11.44
N GLU A 5 4.35 7.52 -12.66
CA GLU A 5 4.49 6.52 -13.71
C GLU A 5 5.79 5.75 -13.54
N VAL A 6 5.68 4.43 -13.32
CA VAL A 6 6.82 3.53 -13.25
C VAL A 6 6.79 2.58 -14.42
N TYR A 7 7.93 2.47 -15.09
CA TYR A 7 8.17 1.54 -16.17
C TYR A 7 9.21 0.52 -15.73
N MET A 8 9.09 -0.71 -16.20
CA MET A 8 10.08 -1.76 -15.98
C MET A 8 10.31 -2.56 -17.26
N ASP A 9 11.44 -3.23 -17.34
CA ASP A 9 11.68 -4.18 -18.40
C ASP A 9 10.65 -5.32 -18.35
N PRO A 10 10.22 -5.84 -19.51
CA PRO A 10 9.33 -6.98 -19.54
C PRO A 10 9.94 -8.17 -18.77
N PRO A 11 9.13 -8.89 -17.96
CA PRO A 11 9.63 -10.04 -17.23
C PRO A 11 10.15 -11.13 -18.17
N GLN A 12 11.09 -11.94 -17.69
CA GLN A 12 11.59 -13.09 -18.42
C GLN A 12 10.43 -14.02 -18.83
N GLY A 13 10.45 -14.48 -20.10
CA GLY A 13 9.42 -15.34 -20.66
C GLY A 13 8.23 -14.60 -21.30
N VAL A 14 8.15 -13.27 -21.17
CA VAL A 14 7.14 -12.47 -21.89
C VAL A 14 7.68 -12.10 -23.27
N LYS A 15 6.97 -12.47 -24.35
CA LYS A 15 7.31 -12.01 -25.71
C LYS A 15 6.99 -10.52 -25.83
N HIS A 16 7.97 -9.73 -26.26
CA HIS A 16 7.80 -8.31 -26.50
C HIS A 16 8.62 -7.84 -27.72
N GLN A 17 8.24 -6.69 -28.27
CA GLN A 17 9.01 -6.06 -29.34
C GLN A 17 10.24 -5.33 -28.76
N PRO A 18 11.30 -5.14 -29.57
CA PRO A 18 12.44 -4.31 -29.16
C PRO A 18 12.00 -2.89 -28.77
N GLY A 19 12.54 -2.38 -27.67
CA GLY A 19 12.25 -1.03 -27.16
C GLY A 19 10.95 -0.89 -26.37
N TYR A 20 10.18 -1.98 -26.16
CA TYR A 20 8.97 -1.94 -25.35
C TYR A 20 9.29 -2.15 -23.86
N VAL A 21 8.59 -1.40 -23.02
CA VAL A 21 8.65 -1.49 -21.56
C VAL A 21 7.25 -1.70 -20.98
N CYS A 22 7.17 -2.28 -19.78
CA CYS A 22 5.92 -2.47 -19.06
C CYS A 22 5.63 -1.28 -18.15
N ARG A 23 4.49 -0.61 -18.35
CA ARG A 23 3.99 0.40 -17.41
C ARG A 23 3.28 -0.27 -16.25
N LEU A 24 3.74 -0.03 -15.04
CA LEU A 24 3.10 -0.54 -13.83
C LEU A 24 1.80 0.23 -13.55
N LYS A 25 0.69 -0.52 -13.42
CA LYS A 25 -0.62 0.04 -13.04
C LYS A 25 -0.85 0.02 -11.52
N LYS A 26 -0.10 -0.81 -10.80
CA LYS A 26 -0.18 -1.01 -9.36
C LYS A 26 1.24 -1.11 -8.79
N SER A 27 1.39 -0.73 -7.52
CA SER A 27 2.65 -0.90 -6.82
C SER A 27 2.94 -2.39 -6.64
N ILE A 28 4.19 -2.80 -6.88
CA ILE A 28 4.68 -4.17 -6.67
C ILE A 28 5.72 -4.16 -5.55
N TYR A 29 6.04 -5.30 -4.95
CA TYR A 29 7.10 -5.35 -3.95
C TYR A 29 8.45 -4.88 -4.53
N GLY A 30 9.27 -4.25 -3.69
CA GLY A 30 10.60 -3.78 -4.07
C GLY A 30 10.66 -2.39 -4.71
N LEU A 31 9.55 -1.75 -5.07
CA LEU A 31 9.59 -0.34 -5.43
C LEU A 31 9.79 0.53 -4.18
N LYS A 32 10.52 1.63 -4.33
CA LYS A 32 10.82 2.57 -3.24
C LYS A 32 9.55 3.13 -2.57
N GLN A 33 8.49 3.34 -3.36
CA GLN A 33 7.19 3.85 -2.93
C GLN A 33 6.21 2.78 -2.48
N SER A 34 6.56 1.49 -2.59
CA SER A 34 5.67 0.38 -2.19
C SER A 34 5.26 0.44 -0.74
N PRO A 35 6.15 0.69 0.24
CA PRO A 35 5.75 0.80 1.64
C PRO A 35 4.68 1.87 1.86
N ARG A 36 4.83 3.05 1.23
CA ARG A 36 3.86 4.15 1.34
C ARG A 36 2.51 3.80 0.70
N ALA A 37 2.52 3.16 -0.47
CA ALA A 37 1.31 2.72 -1.15
C ALA A 37 0.53 1.67 -0.34
N TRP A 38 1.26 0.74 0.29
CA TRP A 38 0.68 -0.26 1.19
C TRP A 38 0.13 0.36 2.47
N PHE A 39 0.89 1.23 3.12
CA PHE A 39 0.44 1.97 4.31
C PHE A 39 -0.84 2.74 4.00
N SER A 40 -0.86 3.56 2.95
CA SER A 40 -2.05 4.32 2.55
C SER A 40 -3.28 3.42 2.35
N LYS A 41 -3.13 2.29 1.64
CA LYS A 41 -4.25 1.37 1.42
C LYS A 41 -4.72 0.71 2.72
N LEU A 42 -3.79 0.27 3.57
CA LEU A 42 -4.11 -0.35 4.85
C LEU A 42 -4.79 0.65 5.79
N SER A 43 -4.26 1.86 5.93
CA SER A 43 -4.86 2.93 6.75
C SER A 43 -6.29 3.22 6.32
N SER A 44 -6.56 3.35 5.02
CA SER A 44 -7.93 3.57 4.52
C SER A 44 -8.86 2.42 4.88
N VAL A 45 -8.41 1.17 4.75
CA VAL A 45 -9.21 -0.01 5.11
C VAL A 45 -9.48 -0.07 6.62
N LEU A 46 -8.46 0.19 7.45
CA LEU A 46 -8.61 0.21 8.90
C LEU A 46 -9.63 1.27 9.35
N ILE A 47 -9.58 2.46 8.75
CA ILE A 47 -10.55 3.53 9.02
C ILE A 47 -11.97 3.10 8.59
N GLU A 48 -12.11 2.50 7.41
CA GLU A 48 -13.40 2.03 6.88
C GLU A 48 -14.06 0.98 7.78
N ILE A 49 -13.27 0.08 8.38
CA ILE A 49 -13.77 -0.94 9.31
C ILE A 49 -13.91 -0.44 10.76
N GLY A 50 -13.70 0.86 11.01
CA GLY A 50 -14.01 1.51 12.28
C GLY A 50 -12.84 1.74 13.24
N PHE A 51 -11.59 1.48 12.83
CA PHE A 51 -10.44 1.92 13.61
C PHE A 51 -10.26 3.43 13.49
N LYS A 52 -9.74 4.04 14.56
CA LYS A 52 -9.33 5.45 14.59
C LYS A 52 -7.80 5.53 14.58
N GLN A 53 -7.26 6.29 13.64
CA GLN A 53 -5.83 6.58 13.62
C GLN A 53 -5.48 7.51 14.79
N SER A 54 -4.41 7.21 15.51
CA SER A 54 -3.92 8.03 16.61
C SER A 54 -3.29 9.32 16.08
N THR A 55 -3.54 10.44 16.76
CA THR A 55 -2.90 11.73 16.46
C THR A 55 -1.53 11.87 17.12
N ALA A 56 -1.23 11.07 18.14
CA ALA A 56 0.08 11.04 18.78
C ALA A 56 1.10 10.24 17.96
N ASP A 57 0.62 9.24 17.21
CA ASP A 57 1.42 8.42 16.31
C ASP A 57 0.56 7.92 15.13
N TYR A 58 0.84 8.43 13.93
CA TYR A 58 0.07 8.09 12.74
C TYR A 58 0.22 6.63 12.30
N THR A 59 1.18 5.88 12.83
CA THR A 59 1.30 4.43 12.57
C THR A 59 0.38 3.58 13.46
N THR A 60 -0.22 4.20 14.49
CA THR A 60 -1.07 3.52 15.46
C THR A 60 -2.56 3.68 15.12
N PHE A 61 -3.31 2.58 15.15
CA PHE A 61 -4.76 2.51 14.93
C PHE A 61 -5.45 1.85 16.13
N VAL A 62 -6.55 2.43 16.61
CA VAL A 62 -7.26 1.98 17.81
C VAL A 62 -8.73 1.70 17.50
N SER A 63 -9.23 0.55 17.95
CA SER A 63 -10.65 0.21 17.92
C SER A 63 -11.14 -0.09 19.33
N HIS A 64 -12.29 0.48 19.70
CA HIS A 64 -12.93 0.28 20.98
C HIS A 64 -14.24 -0.48 20.79
N SER A 65 -14.44 -1.54 21.55
CA SER A 65 -15.70 -2.29 21.61
C SER A 65 -16.06 -2.63 23.05
N GLN A 66 -17.24 -3.24 23.25
CA GLN A 66 -17.64 -3.74 24.57
C GLN A 66 -16.73 -4.87 25.07
N GLN A 67 -16.04 -5.59 24.17
CA GLN A 67 -15.13 -6.67 24.52
C GLN A 67 -13.72 -6.16 24.89
N GLY A 68 -13.40 -4.89 24.62
CA GLY A 68 -12.10 -4.31 24.96
C GLY A 68 -11.57 -3.34 23.91
N VAL A 69 -10.25 -3.19 23.90
CA VAL A 69 -9.52 -2.27 23.01
C VAL A 69 -8.53 -3.07 22.17
N VAL A 70 -8.53 -2.84 20.87
CA VAL A 70 -7.53 -3.36 19.94
C VAL A 70 -6.66 -2.22 19.45
N ILE A 71 -5.36 -2.39 19.57
CA ILE A 71 -4.34 -1.43 19.10
C ILE A 71 -3.51 -2.13 18.04
N LEU A 72 -3.40 -1.52 16.86
CA LEU A 72 -2.57 -1.98 15.75
C LEU A 72 -1.48 -0.94 15.49
N LEU A 73 -0.23 -1.40 15.42
CA LEU A 73 0.93 -0.62 15.00
C LEU A 73 1.38 -1.14 13.64
N VAL A 74 1.53 -0.24 12.66
CA VAL A 74 1.79 -0.57 11.25
C VAL A 74 3.12 0.01 10.77
#